data_AF-A0A925GY86-F1
#
_entry.id   AF-A0A925GY86-F1
#
_cell.length_a   1.000
_cell.length_b   1.000
_cell.length_c   1.000
_cell.angle_alpha   90.00
_cell.angle_beta   90.00
_cell.angle_gamma   90.00
#
_symmetry.space_group_name_H-M   'P 1'
#
loop_
_entity.id
_entity.type
_entity.pdbx_description
1 polymer ?
#
loop_
_entity_poly.entity_id
_entity_poly.type
_entity_poly.pdbx_seq_one_letter_code
_entity_poly.pdbx_strand_id
1 'polypeptide(L)' 'MTLLDVLRNNLDLTAAKRVCDRGTCGACTVTVNGKAV' A
#
# COMPACT_ATOMS: atom_id res chain seq x y z
N MET A 1 4.14 -10.97 -3.93
CA MET A 1 3.29 -9.99 -4.63
C MET A 1 2.24 -9.48 -3.66
N THR A 2 2.24 -8.19 -3.35
CA THR A 2 1.34 -7.53 -2.39
C THR A 2 0.41 -6.55 -3.11
N LEU A 3 -0.67 -6.10 -2.45
CA LEU A 3 -1.50 -5.01 -2.98
C LEU A 3 -0.66 -3.75 -3.26
N LEU A 4 0.31 -3.46 -2.39
CA LEU A 4 1.26 -2.36 -2.57
C LEU A 4 2.08 -2.51 -3.85
N ASP A 5 2.49 -3.72 -4.22
CA ASP A 5 3.24 -3.97 -5.46
C ASP A 5 2.39 -3.68 -6.70
N VAL A 6 1.14 -4.14 -6.70
CA VAL A 6 0.22 -3.91 -7.83
C VAL A 6 -0.05 -2.42 -7.99
N LEU A 7 -0.39 -1.73 -6.90
CA LEU A 7 -0.66 -0.30 -6.93
C LEU A 7 0.54 0.49 -7.49
N ARG A 8 1.76 0.19 -7.02
CA ARG A 8 2.94 0.97 -7.39
C ARG A 8 3.51 0.63 -8.76
N ASN A 9 3.54 -0.65 -9.14
CA ASN A 9 4.31 -1.11 -10.30
C ASN A 9 3.43 -1.51 -11.49
N ASN A 10 2.14 -1.80 -11.27
CA ASN A 10 1.21 -2.17 -12.34
C ASN A 10 0.24 -1.03 -12.67
N LEU A 11 -0.04 -0.14 -11.72
CA LEU A 11 -1.02 0.94 -11.85
C LEU A 11 -0.42 2.35 -11.68
N ASP A 12 0.89 2.46 -11.43
CA ASP A 12 1.60 3.72 -11.21
C ASP A 12 1.02 4.62 -10.08
N LEU A 13 0.28 4.04 -9.14
CA LEU A 13 -0.30 4.71 -7.98
C LEU A 13 0.71 4.72 -6.82
N THR A 14 1.51 5.79 -6.74
CA THR A 14 2.68 5.84 -5.85
C THR A 14 2.43 6.44 -4.47
N ALA A 15 1.18 6.80 -4.12
CA ALA A 15 0.83 7.43 -2.85
C ALA A 15 1.19 6.55 -1.64
N ALA A 16 0.80 5.27 -1.67
CA ALA A 16 1.17 4.29 -0.65
C ALA A 16 2.68 3.97 -0.72
N LYS A 17 3.36 3.97 0.44
CA LYS A 17 4.82 3.88 0.53
C LYS A 17 5.28 2.59 1.21
N ARG A 18 6.32 1.96 0.64
CA ARG A 18 7.06 0.86 1.27
C ARG A 18 8.11 1.47 2.21
N VAL A 19 7.90 1.35 3.52
CA VAL A 19 8.83 1.86 4.54
C VAL A 19 9.34 0.72 5.43
N CYS A 20 8.49 0.18 6.30
CA CYS A 20 8.91 -0.89 7.22
C CYS A 20 8.80 -2.31 6.65
N ASP A 21 8.01 -2.49 5.58
CA ASP A 21 7.68 -3.77 4.93
C ASP A 21 7.16 -4.90 5.84
N ARG A 22 6.69 -4.53 7.03
CA ARG A 22 6.23 -5.47 8.07
C ARG A 22 4.97 -5.01 8.80
N GLY A 23 4.25 -4.03 8.25
CA GLY A 23 2.97 -3.55 8.79
C GLY A 23 3.04 -2.70 10.06
N THR A 24 4.21 -2.31 10.55
CA THR A 24 4.34 -1.56 11.83
C THR A 24 4.20 -0.05 11.70
N CYS A 25 4.29 0.52 10.50
CA CYS A 25 4.37 1.98 10.30
C CYS A 25 3.14 2.66 9.66
N GLY A 26 2.23 1.91 9.04
CA GLY A 26 1.07 2.47 8.33
C GLY A 26 1.36 3.25 7.04
N ALA A 27 2.61 3.39 6.61
CA ALA A 27 2.96 4.16 5.41
C ALA A 27 2.38 3.60 4.10
N CYS A 28 1.98 2.32 4.09
CA CYS A 28 1.35 1.65 2.96
C CYS A 28 -0.18 1.55 3.09
N THR A 29 -0.79 2.24 4.07
CA THR A 29 -2.23 2.13 4.32
C THR A 29 -3.05 2.70 3.17
N VAL A 30 -4.08 1.95 2.76
CA VAL A 30 -5.02 2.35 1.69
C VAL A 30 -6.46 2.04 2.08
N THR A 31 -7.43 2.71 1.47
CA THR A 31 -8.85 2.44 1.70
C THR A 31 -9.35 1.38 0.73
N VAL A 32 -9.84 0.26 1.26
CA VAL A 32 -10.49 -0.81 0.50
C VAL A 32 -11.90 -0.98 1.04
N ASN A 33 -12.91 -0.71 0.21
CA ASN A 33 -14.33 -0.83 0.60
C ASN A 33 -14.67 -0.06 1.89
N GLY A 34 -14.16 1.16 2.03
CA GLY A 34 -14.37 2.01 3.22
C GLY A 34 -13.55 1.64 4.45
N LYS A 35 -12.71 0.59 4.39
CA LYS A 35 -11.83 0.18 5.49
C LYS A 35 -10.37 0.52 5.18
N ALA A 36 -9.65 1.05 6.16
CA ALA A 36 -8.19 1.20 6.10
C ALA A 36 -7.53 -0.17 6.30
N VAL A 37 -6.66 -0.58 5.37
CA VAL A 37 -5.88 -1.82 5.41
C VAL A 37 -4.39 -1.55 5.29
#